data_AF-A0A9W8NQ95-F1
#
_entry.id   AF-A0A9W8NQ95-F1
#
_cell.length_a   1.000
_cell.length_b   1.000
_cell.length_c   1.000
_cell.angle_alpha   90.00
_cell.angle_beta   90.00
_cell.angle_gamma   90.00
#
_symmetry.space_group_name_H-M   'P 1'
#
loop_
_entity.id
_entity.type
_entity.pdbx_description
1 polymer ?
#
loop_
_entity_poly.entity_id
_entity_poly.type
_entity_poly.pdbx_seq_one_letter_code
_entity_poly.pdbx_strand_id
1 'polypeptide(L)'
;MTDFRANKPSNVISTLVSIYDLRDLFVKELQLLLAQHLLAIIDDDTEKVEKERRNIEILKIRFGEAVLQVCEVMLKDMTDSKCINGHV
;
A
#
# COMPACT_ATOMS: atom_id res chain seq x y z
N MET A 1 -16.74 -35.64 -20.90
CA MET A 1 -15.66 -34.79 -21.45
C MET A 1 -15.33 -33.77 -20.38
N THR A 2 -14.15 -33.93 -19.78
CA THR A 2 -13.67 -33.23 -18.60
C THR A 2 -13.43 -31.75 -18.86
N ASP A 3 -14.07 -30.88 -18.09
CA ASP A 3 -13.51 -29.56 -17.78
C ASP A 3 -13.36 -29.47 -16.27
N PHE A 4 -12.21 -29.98 -15.82
CA PHE A 4 -11.66 -29.72 -14.51
C PHE A 4 -11.35 -28.22 -14.48
N ARG A 5 -12.31 -27.40 -14.04
CA ARG A 5 -12.11 -25.97 -13.86
C ARG A 5 -11.03 -25.85 -12.78
N ALA A 6 -9.79 -25.68 -13.25
CA ALA A 6 -8.61 -25.60 -12.41
C ALA A 6 -8.91 -24.62 -11.28
N ASN A 7 -8.86 -25.15 -10.07
CA ASN A 7 -8.87 -24.40 -8.83
C ASN A 7 -7.65 -23.47 -8.83
N LYS A 8 -7.75 -22.34 -9.55
CA LYS A 8 -6.85 -21.20 -9.35
C LYS A 8 -7.06 -20.82 -7.90
N PRO A 9 -6.03 -20.77 -7.05
CA PRO A 9 -6.20 -20.31 -5.67
C PRO A 9 -6.86 -18.94 -5.80
N SER A 10 -8.14 -18.85 -5.43
CA SER A 10 -8.88 -17.60 -5.57
C SER A 10 -8.10 -16.61 -4.74
N ASN A 11 -7.41 -15.69 -5.40
CA ASN A 11 -6.59 -14.69 -4.77
C ASN A 11 -7.49 -14.05 -3.71
N VAL A 12 -7.22 -14.30 -2.43
CA VAL A 12 -8.14 -13.94 -1.34
C VAL A 12 -8.46 -12.45 -1.41
N ILE A 13 -7.50 -11.64 -1.86
CA ILE A 13 -7.66 -10.23 -2.17
C ILE A 13 -8.64 -9.98 -3.33
N SER A 14 -8.57 -10.74 -4.42
CA SER A 14 -9.52 -10.62 -5.53
C SER A 14 -10.93 -11.05 -5.14
N THR A 15 -11.06 -12.08 -4.29
CA THR A 15 -12.34 -12.47 -3.72
C THR A 15 -12.86 -11.34 -2.82
N LEU A 16 -12.04 -10.85 -1.87
CA LEU A 16 -12.39 -9.74 -0.99
C LEU A 16 -12.82 -8.50 -1.79
N VAL A 17 -12.08 -8.14 -2.83
CA VAL A 17 -12.41 -7.02 -3.73
C VAL A 17 -13.70 -7.27 -4.52
N SER A 18 -14.05 -8.50 -4.88
CA SER A 18 -15.28 -8.78 -5.64
C SER A 18 -16.54 -8.87 -4.79
N ILE A 19 -16.43 -9.15 -3.48
CA ILE A 19 -17.58 -9.09 -2.54
C ILE A 19 -17.84 -7.67 -2.03
N TYR A 20 -16.88 -6.77 -2.21
CA TYR A 20 -16.94 -5.41 -1.72
C TYR A 20 -17.14 -4.43 -2.89
N ASP A 21 -18.35 -3.88 -3.01
CA ASP A 21 -18.64 -2.57 -3.62
C ASP A 21 -17.89 -1.39 -2.92
N LEU A 22 -16.80 -1.68 -2.22
CA LEU A 22 -16.11 -0.83 -1.24
C LEU A 22 -14.61 -0.69 -1.52
N ARG A 23 -14.20 -0.73 -2.80
CA ARG A 23 -12.82 -0.41 -3.19
C ARG A 23 -12.35 0.90 -2.53
N ASP A 24 -13.22 1.91 -2.49
CA ASP A 24 -12.90 3.21 -1.90
C ASP A 24 -12.74 3.16 -0.37
N LEU A 25 -13.52 2.32 0.33
CA LEU A 25 -13.36 2.13 1.77
C LEU A 25 -12.03 1.43 2.08
N PHE A 26 -11.71 0.37 1.33
CA PHE A 26 -10.45 -0.35 1.50
C PHE A 26 -9.25 0.59 1.30
N VAL A 27 -9.31 1.43 0.27
CA VAL A 27 -8.26 2.40 -0.04
C VAL A 27 -8.12 3.43 1.07
N LYS A 28 -9.22 3.89 1.67
CA LYS A 28 -9.19 4.80 2.83
C LYS A 28 -8.56 4.15 4.05
N GLU A 29 -8.95 2.91 4.39
CA GLU A 29 -8.36 2.18 5.51
C GLU A 29 -6.86 1.92 5.28
N LEU A 30 -6.47 1.59 4.05
CA LEU A 30 -5.05 1.43 3.68
C LEU A 30 -4.27 2.74 3.87
N GLN A 31 -4.81 3.87 3.42
CA GLN A 31 -4.20 5.19 3.60
C GLN A 31 -4.05 5.53 5.08
N LEU A 32 -5.08 5.27 5.89
CA LEU A 32 -5.04 5.50 7.33
C LEU A 32 -3.97 4.65 8.02
N LEU A 33 -3.89 3.36 7.68
CA LEU A 33 -2.89 2.45 8.23
C LEU A 33 -1.47 2.88 7.86
N LEU A 34 -1.26 3.24 6.58
CA LEU A 34 0.03 3.76 6.12
C LEU A 34 0.41 5.02 6.88
N ALA A 35 -0.52 5.96 7.06
CA ALA A 35 -0.28 7.19 7.83
C ALA A 35 0.21 6.89 9.25
N GLN A 36 -0.46 5.97 9.94
CA GLN A 36 -0.10 5.57 11.30
C GLN A 36 1.29 4.93 11.34
N HIS A 37 1.60 4.05 10.37
CA HIS A 37 2.93 3.44 10.28
C HIS A 37 4.01 4.49 10.05
N LEU A 38 3.81 5.41 9.09
CA LEU A 38 4.78 6.44 8.76
C LEU A 38 5.01 7.42 9.93
N LEU A 39 3.95 7.81 10.64
CA LEU A 39 4.06 8.68 11.83
C LEU A 39 4.74 7.98 13.03
N ALA A 40 4.71 6.65 13.09
CA ALA A 40 5.37 5.88 14.14
C ALA A 40 6.87 5.66 13.87
N ILE A 41 7.38 6.08 12.70
CA ILE A 41 8.80 6.00 12.35
C ILE A 41 9.52 7.16 13.05
N ILE A 42 10.43 6.82 13.96
CA ILE A 42 11.31 7.76 14.65
C ILE A 42 12.54 8.02 13.76
N ASP A 43 13.19 9.18 13.92
CA ASP A 43 14.40 9.54 13.18
C ASP A 43 15.42 8.38 13.14
N ASP A 44 16.04 8.18 11.97
CA ASP A 44 16.97 7.10 11.58
C ASP A 44 16.36 5.76 11.09
N ASP A 45 15.06 5.50 11.24
CA ASP A 45 14.43 4.25 10.75
C ASP A 45 14.10 4.29 9.23
N THR A 46 15.13 4.42 8.39
CA THR A 46 14.97 4.44 6.92
C THR A 46 14.51 3.09 6.37
N GLU A 47 14.89 1.98 7.02
CA GLU A 47 14.47 0.64 6.63
C GLU A 47 12.94 0.44 6.74
N LYS A 48 12.29 1.06 7.73
CA LYS A 48 10.83 0.95 7.89
C LYS A 48 10.07 1.67 6.79
N VAL A 49 10.55 2.84 6.36
CA VAL A 49 9.97 3.56 5.20
C VAL A 49 10.12 2.73 3.92
N GLU A 50 11.29 2.13 3.73
CA GLU A 50 11.59 1.27 2.59
C GLU A 50 10.72 0.01 2.51
N LYS A 51 10.42 -0.57 3.67
CA LYS A 51 9.47 -1.68 3.78
C LYS A 51 8.07 -1.26 3.34
N GLU A 52 7.56 -0.11 3.82
CA GLU A 52 6.25 0.38 3.41
C GLU A 52 6.20 0.74 1.92
N ARG A 53 7.27 1.33 1.38
CA ARG A 53 7.41 1.57 -0.06
C ARG A 53 7.26 0.28 -0.88
N ARG A 54 7.96 -0.79 -0.50
CA ARG A 54 7.83 -2.10 -1.18
C ARG A 54 6.41 -2.68 -1.06
N ASN A 55 5.75 -2.49 0.08
CA ASN A 55 4.35 -2.93 0.25
C ASN A 55 3.43 -2.21 -0.73
N ILE A 56 3.57 -0.88 -0.87
CA ILE A 56 2.77 -0.08 -1.80
C ILE A 56 3.01 -0.50 -3.25
N GLU A 57 4.26 -0.77 -3.66
CA GLU A 57 4.56 -1.29 -5.02
C GLU A 57 3.83 -2.60 -5.32
N ILE A 58 3.81 -3.55 -4.37
CA ILE A 58 3.06 -4.81 -4.53
C ILE A 58 1.56 -4.53 -4.67
N LEU A 59 1.03 -3.60 -3.87
CA LEU A 59 -0.39 -3.25 -3.91
C LEU A 59 -0.75 -2.51 -5.21
N LYS A 60 0.14 -1.70 -5.80
CA LYS A 60 -0.09 -1.06 -7.12
C LYS A 60 -0.31 -2.10 -8.21
N ILE A 61 0.44 -3.20 -8.21
CA ILE A 61 0.25 -4.31 -9.16
C ILE A 61 -1.15 -4.93 -9.04
N ARG A 62 -1.76 -4.87 -7.84
CA ARG A 62 -3.06 -5.48 -7.55
C ARG A 62 -4.24 -4.54 -7.76
N PHE A 63 -4.10 -3.28 -7.38
CA PHE A 63 -5.19 -2.30 -7.33
C PHE A 63 -5.10 -1.21 -8.41
N GLY A 64 -3.94 -1.07 -9.04
CA GLY A 64 -3.64 -0.02 -10.01
C GLY A 64 -2.97 1.20 -9.39
N GLU A 65 -2.10 1.85 -10.14
CA GLU A 65 -1.30 3.00 -9.69
C GLU A 65 -2.16 4.20 -9.28
N ALA A 66 -3.18 4.52 -10.09
CA ALA A 66 -4.05 5.68 -9.85
C ALA A 66 -4.75 5.62 -8.47
N VAL A 67 -5.06 4.40 -8.00
CA VAL A 67 -5.75 4.18 -6.72
C VAL A 67 -4.84 4.48 -5.53
N LEU A 68 -3.52 4.26 -5.68
CA LEU A 68 -2.53 4.41 -4.60
C LEU A 68 -1.71 5.69 -4.71
N GLN A 69 -2.09 6.62 -5.59
CA GLN A 69 -1.39 7.91 -5.77
C GLN A 69 -1.23 8.66 -4.43
N VAL A 70 -2.24 8.64 -3.56
CA VAL A 70 -2.16 9.32 -2.26
C VAL A 70 -1.08 8.68 -1.37
N CYS A 71 -1.00 7.35 -1.32
CA CYS A 71 0.02 6.64 -0.56
C CYS A 71 1.44 6.99 -1.04
N GLU A 72 1.63 7.19 -2.35
CA GLU A 72 2.91 7.61 -2.92
C GLU A 72 3.32 9.01 -2.49
N VAL A 73 2.37 9.94 -2.47
CA VAL A 73 2.61 11.30 -1.96
C VAL A 73 3.04 11.24 -0.49
N MET A 74 2.36 10.43 0.34
CA MET A 74 2.73 10.27 1.75
C MET A 74 4.14 9.71 1.95
N LEU A 75 4.55 8.72 1.16
CA LEU A 75 5.92 8.18 1.19
C LEU A 75 6.97 9.21 0.75
N LYS A 76 6.64 10.01 -0.26
CA LYS A 76 7.50 11.09 -0.73
C LYS A 76 7.66 12.16 0.34
N ASP A 77 6.57 12.61 0.95
CA ASP A 77 6.58 13.63 2.00
C ASP A 77 7.42 13.20 3.21
N MET A 78 7.38 11.91 3.58
CA MET A 78 8.27 11.35 4.61
C MET A 78 9.75 11.42 4.22
N THR A 79 10.07 11.14 2.96
CA THR A 79 11.45 11.20 2.45
C THR A 79 11.96 12.64 2.43
N ASP A 80 11.13 13.56 1.95
CA ASP A 80 11.43 14.99 1.87
C ASP A 80 11.60 15.58 3.30
N SER A 81 10.77 15.17 4.26
CA SER A 81 10.87 15.59 5.66
C SER A 81 12.20 15.18 6.31
N LYS A 82 12.70 13.97 6.01
CA LYS A 82 14.01 13.50 6.51
C LYS A 82 15.17 14.28 5.90
N CYS A 83 15.11 14.62 4.62
CA CYS A 83 16.13 15.43 3.95
C CYS A 83 16.24 16.84 4.56
N ILE A 84 15.12 17.44 4.98
CA ILE A 84 15.10 18.75 5.64
C ILE A 84 15.74 18.67 7.05
N ASN A 85 15.45 17.61 7.81
CA ASN A 85 16.03 17.42 9.15
C ASN A 85 17.55 17.21 9.13
N GLY A 86 18.11 16.65 8.04
CA GLY A 86 19.56 16.51 7.85
C GLY A 86 20.28 17.78 7.36
N HIS A 87 19.56 18.85 7.05
CA HIS A 87 20.09 20.10 6.49
C HIS A 87 20.07 21.29 7.46
N VAL A 88 19.91 21.04 8.77
CA VAL A 88 20.00 22.04 9.85
C VAL A 88 21.17 21.76 10.79
#